data_AF-A0A0C3RJ29-F1
#
_entry.id   AF-A0A0C3RJ29-F1
#
_cell.length_a   1.000
_cell.length_b   1.000
_cell.length_c   1.000
_cell.angle_alpha   90.00
_cell.angle_beta   90.00
_cell.angle_gamma   90.00
#
_symmetry.space_group_name_H-M   'P 1'
#
loop_
_entity.id
_entity.type
_entity.pdbx_description
1 polymer ?
#
loop_
_entity_poly.entity_id
_entity_poly.type
_entity_poly.pdbx_seq_one_letter_code
_entity_poly.pdbx_strand_id
1 'polypeptide(L)'
;QNKEHVENLLLYLNPSLELESARVDGKDIPWKRDEQVLLLYSGLAAGEECEVEIRYSGKIDERICHVDIPDKTFFDLSDRGDFTCRFGKRFAYLGEAYTLLTPECLWYPVCTPPVNPGNVYAVDKHFFNSTLKVSGIGDKAVFSQGASFKEREVTLFRSTKPLVGLSLVVGTYTGDMLPVDSVQYGYYVYPGHGDYFNGLEVVPDSLPGVISSFSKAGHGKSYPFD
;
A
#
# COMPACT_ATOMS: atom_id res chain seq x y z
N GLN A 1 -13.68 -17.40 -2.30
CA GLN A 1 -14.54 -18.09 -1.30
C GLN A 1 -13.82 -19.32 -0.80
N ASN A 2 -13.91 -19.56 0.50
CA ASN A 2 -13.32 -20.73 1.13
C ASN A 2 -14.12 -21.99 0.76
N LYS A 3 -13.42 -23.09 0.45
CA LYS A 3 -14.04 -24.34 -0.02
C LYS A 3 -14.27 -25.36 1.10
N GLU A 4 -13.68 -25.13 2.26
CA GLU A 4 -13.71 -26.03 3.41
C GLU A 4 -14.04 -25.26 4.68
N HIS A 5 -14.45 -25.97 5.73
CA HIS A 5 -14.64 -25.37 7.05
C HIS A 5 -13.30 -24.91 7.60
N VAL A 6 -13.26 -23.71 8.19
CA VAL A 6 -12.08 -23.20 8.88
C VAL A 6 -12.43 -22.99 10.34
N GLU A 7 -11.63 -23.57 11.22
CA GLU A 7 -11.83 -23.48 12.67
C GLU A 7 -11.54 -22.07 13.22
N ASN A 8 -10.58 -21.36 12.61
CA ASN A 8 -10.08 -20.07 13.07
C ASN A 8 -9.68 -19.18 11.88
N LEU A 9 -10.02 -17.90 11.94
CA LEU A 9 -9.62 -16.95 10.89
C LEU A 9 -8.15 -16.56 11.07
N LEU A 10 -7.35 -16.78 10.03
CA LEU A 10 -5.93 -16.42 9.99
C LEU A 10 -5.74 -15.12 9.21
N LEU A 11 -5.10 -14.15 9.85
CA LEU A 11 -4.78 -12.84 9.28
C LEU A 11 -3.32 -12.49 9.54
N TYR A 12 -2.80 -11.52 8.80
CA TYR A 12 -1.46 -10.98 8.96
C TYR A 12 -1.54 -9.46 9.18
N LEU A 13 -0.83 -8.96 10.18
CA LEU A 13 -0.76 -7.55 10.56
C LEU A 13 0.65 -7.22 11.06
N ASN A 14 1.17 -6.01 10.80
CA ASN A 14 2.52 -5.62 11.21
C ASN A 14 2.76 -5.89 12.71
N PRO A 15 3.88 -6.55 13.11
CA PRO A 15 4.12 -6.96 14.50
C PRO A 15 4.20 -5.81 15.50
N SER A 16 4.55 -4.59 15.07
CA SER A 16 4.58 -3.40 15.93
C SER A 16 3.24 -2.66 16.06
N LEU A 17 2.18 -3.13 15.41
CA LEU A 17 0.82 -2.65 15.62
C LEU A 17 0.16 -3.44 16.75
N GLU A 18 -0.20 -2.73 17.81
CA GLU A 18 -0.89 -3.28 18.98
C GLU A 18 -2.38 -3.45 18.66
N LEU A 19 -2.91 -4.64 18.97
CA LEU A 19 -4.31 -4.97 18.75
C LEU A 19 -5.15 -4.56 19.96
N GLU A 20 -6.10 -3.65 19.76
CA GLU A 20 -6.98 -3.16 20.82
C GLU A 20 -8.23 -4.02 20.95
N SER A 21 -8.80 -4.46 19.82
CA SER A 21 -9.97 -5.34 19.80
C SER A 21 -10.11 -6.08 18.47
N ALA A 22 -10.68 -7.28 18.51
CA ALA A 22 -11.13 -8.01 17.32
C ALA A 22 -12.58 -8.47 17.53
N ARG A 23 -13.42 -8.23 16.53
CA ARG A 23 -14.83 -8.66 16.52
C ARG A 23 -15.16 -9.42 15.27
N VAL A 24 -16.03 -10.40 15.40
CA VAL A 24 -16.66 -11.11 14.28
C VAL A 24 -18.17 -10.97 14.43
N ASP A 25 -18.82 -10.47 13.38
CA ASP A 25 -20.26 -10.18 13.34
C ASP A 25 -20.73 -9.37 14.56
N GLY A 26 -19.95 -8.34 14.91
CA GLY A 26 -20.20 -7.44 16.02
C GLY A 26 -19.91 -7.99 17.43
N LYS A 27 -19.45 -9.24 17.56
CA LYS A 27 -19.12 -9.86 18.85
C LYS A 27 -17.62 -9.88 19.09
N ASP A 28 -17.19 -9.49 20.29
CA ASP A 28 -15.79 -9.63 20.70
C ASP A 28 -15.39 -11.11 20.73
N ILE A 29 -14.27 -11.44 20.10
CA ILE A 29 -13.73 -12.80 20.04
C ILE A 29 -12.36 -12.87 20.69
N PRO A 30 -11.98 -14.02 21.27
CA PRO A 30 -10.62 -14.23 21.73
C PRO A 30 -9.70 -14.43 20.53
N TRP A 31 -8.45 -13.99 20.65
CA TRP A 31 -7.46 -14.07 19.59
C TRP A 31 -6.09 -14.41 20.17
N LYS A 32 -5.24 -14.97 19.32
CA LYS A 32 -3.83 -15.23 19.62
C LYS A 32 -2.98 -14.54 18.56
N ARG A 33 -1.87 -13.96 19.00
CA ARG A 33 -0.89 -13.33 18.13
C ARG A 33 0.48 -13.96 18.28
N ASP A 34 1.15 -14.14 17.15
CA ASP A 34 2.54 -14.57 17.06
C ASP A 34 3.23 -13.71 15.97
N GLU A 35 3.96 -12.69 16.40
CA GLU A 35 4.55 -11.66 15.54
C GLU A 35 3.53 -11.04 14.56
N GLN A 36 3.69 -11.26 13.26
CA GLN A 36 2.79 -10.79 12.22
C GLN A 36 1.51 -11.62 12.09
N VAL A 37 1.46 -12.82 12.66
CA VAL A 37 0.36 -13.77 12.50
C VAL A 37 -0.69 -13.54 13.57
N LEU A 38 -1.92 -13.31 13.13
CA LEU A 38 -3.09 -13.10 13.98
C LEU A 38 -4.12 -14.21 13.74
N LEU A 39 -4.46 -14.93 14.81
CA LEU A 39 -5.43 -16.00 14.80
C LEU A 39 -6.67 -15.59 15.60
N LEU A 40 -7.81 -15.46 14.94
CA LEU A 40 -9.10 -15.14 15.56
C LEU A 40 -9.86 -16.44 15.81
N TYR A 41 -10.26 -16.69 17.06
CA TYR A 41 -10.96 -17.91 17.45
C TYR A 41 -12.45 -17.83 17.09
N SER A 42 -12.73 -17.96 15.80
CA SER A 42 -14.06 -17.96 15.21
C SER A 42 -14.04 -18.87 13.98
N GLY A 43 -14.94 -19.86 13.99
CA GLY A 43 -15.10 -20.79 12.89
C GLY A 43 -15.96 -20.21 11.77
N LEU A 44 -15.69 -20.62 10.54
CA LEU A 44 -16.42 -20.19 9.35
C LEU A 44 -16.66 -21.40 8.44
N ALA A 45 -17.92 -21.66 8.10
CA ALA A 45 -18.29 -22.75 7.21
C ALA A 45 -17.86 -22.50 5.76
N ALA A 46 -17.82 -23.57 4.97
CA ALA A 46 -17.51 -23.46 3.55
C ALA A 46 -18.55 -22.58 2.84
N GLY A 47 -18.08 -21.58 2.09
CA GLY A 47 -18.93 -20.62 1.39
C GLY A 47 -19.62 -19.57 2.27
N GLU A 48 -19.42 -19.59 3.59
CA GLU A 48 -19.96 -18.58 4.51
C GLU A 48 -19.15 -17.28 4.45
N GLU A 49 -19.81 -16.16 4.75
CA GLU A 49 -19.22 -14.83 4.85
C GLU A 49 -19.48 -14.28 6.24
N CYS A 50 -18.49 -13.57 6.80
CA CYS A 50 -18.59 -12.90 8.09
C CYS A 50 -17.95 -11.51 8.03
N GLU A 51 -18.34 -10.63 8.92
CA GLU A 51 -17.72 -9.31 9.08
C GLU A 51 -16.68 -9.35 10.19
N VAL A 52 -15.44 -8.98 9.86
CA VAL A 52 -14.34 -8.91 10.83
C VAL A 52 -13.96 -7.45 11.06
N GLU A 53 -14.11 -6.98 12.29
CA GLU A 53 -13.65 -5.65 12.71
C GLU A 53 -12.37 -5.78 13.56
N ILE A 54 -11.35 -5.01 13.20
CA ILE A 54 -10.07 -5.00 13.92
C ILE A 54 -9.70 -3.56 14.25
N ARG A 55 -9.44 -3.30 15.54
CA ARG A 55 -8.93 -2.00 16.02
C ARG A 55 -7.50 -2.17 16.48
N TYR A 56 -6.63 -1.28 16.02
CA TYR A 56 -5.20 -1.33 16.30
C TYR A 56 -4.59 0.06 16.21
N SER A 57 -3.46 0.22 16.90
CA SER A 57 -2.65 1.44 16.86
C SER A 57 -1.17 1.08 17.06
N GLY A 58 -0.26 2.03 16.83
CA GLY A 58 1.17 1.81 17.07
C GLY A 58 2.06 2.25 15.91
N LYS A 59 3.18 1.55 15.76
CA LYS A 59 4.24 1.86 14.78
C LYS A 59 4.36 0.74 13.74
N ILE A 60 5.12 1.02 12.69
CA ILE A 60 5.45 0.04 11.65
C ILE A 60 6.84 -0.52 11.92
N ASP A 61 6.92 -1.85 12.03
CA ASP A 61 8.17 -2.59 11.94
C ASP A 61 8.52 -2.81 10.47
N GLU A 62 9.57 -2.18 9.97
CA GLU A 62 10.02 -2.35 8.58
C GLU A 62 10.70 -3.70 8.32
N ARG A 63 11.11 -4.43 9.37
CA ARG A 63 11.80 -5.73 9.21
C ARG A 63 10.91 -6.82 8.61
N ILE A 64 9.59 -6.62 8.61
CA ILE A 64 8.64 -7.53 7.98
C ILE A 64 8.60 -7.38 6.46
N CYS A 65 9.08 -6.25 5.93
CA CYS A 65 9.08 -5.99 4.50
C CYS A 65 10.18 -6.82 3.81
N HIS A 66 9.81 -7.54 2.74
CA HIS A 66 10.75 -8.27 1.88
C HIS A 66 11.61 -9.32 2.60
N VAL A 67 11.02 -10.04 3.56
CA VAL A 67 11.67 -11.16 4.28
C VAL A 67 12.09 -12.33 3.38
N ASP A 68 11.68 -12.32 2.12
CA ASP A 68 12.07 -13.27 1.07
C ASP A 68 13.41 -12.94 0.40
N ILE A 69 13.92 -11.72 0.57
CA ILE A 69 15.21 -11.29 0.00
C ILE A 69 16.33 -11.56 1.01
N PRO A 70 17.39 -12.32 0.64
CA PRO A 70 18.51 -12.55 1.55
C PRO A 70 19.23 -11.25 1.93
N ASP A 71 19.62 -11.11 3.20
CA ASP A 71 20.33 -9.95 3.75
C ASP A 71 21.49 -9.48 2.87
N LYS A 72 22.32 -10.41 2.38
CA LYS A 72 23.47 -10.07 1.54
C LYS A 72 23.06 -9.31 0.29
N THR A 73 21.96 -9.70 -0.35
CA THR A 73 21.41 -9.03 -1.55
C THR A 73 20.71 -7.73 -1.16
N PHE A 74 19.95 -7.77 -0.06
CA PHE A 74 19.17 -6.63 0.41
C PHE A 74 20.06 -5.43 0.80
N PHE A 75 21.13 -5.71 1.54
CA PHE A 75 22.10 -4.72 2.01
C PHE A 75 23.25 -4.49 1.03
N ASP A 76 23.23 -5.12 -0.15
CA ASP A 76 24.23 -4.85 -1.17
C ASP A 76 24.05 -3.43 -1.73
N LEU A 77 25.12 -2.65 -1.62
CA LEU A 77 25.20 -1.29 -2.14
C LEU A 77 26.13 -1.20 -3.36
N SER A 78 26.79 -2.30 -3.77
CA SER A 78 27.82 -2.26 -4.80
C SER A 78 27.28 -1.95 -6.20
N ASP A 79 26.02 -2.30 -6.47
CA ASP A 79 25.34 -2.02 -7.75
C ASP A 79 24.61 -0.64 -7.77
N ARG A 80 24.69 0.12 -6.66
CA ARG A 80 24.04 1.43 -6.53
C ARG A 80 25.00 2.56 -6.94
N GLY A 81 25.54 2.47 -8.16
CA GLY A 81 26.48 3.45 -8.72
C GLY A 81 26.00 4.89 -8.55
N ASP A 82 26.86 5.81 -8.11
CA ASP A 82 26.74 7.28 -8.08
C ASP A 82 25.35 7.97 -7.88
N PHE A 83 24.36 7.31 -7.26
CA PHE A 83 23.06 7.92 -6.99
C PHE A 83 23.00 8.54 -5.58
N THR A 84 22.38 9.71 -5.52
CA THR A 84 22.21 10.63 -4.38
C THR A 84 21.50 10.07 -3.15
N CYS A 85 21.07 8.80 -3.15
CA CYS A 85 20.42 8.12 -2.03
C CYS A 85 21.22 6.89 -1.58
N ARG A 86 22.31 7.12 -0.84
CA ARG A 86 23.18 6.06 -0.27
C ARG A 86 22.69 5.52 1.07
N PHE A 87 21.61 6.07 1.63
CA PHE A 87 21.14 5.81 3.01
C PHE A 87 20.31 4.51 3.18
N GLY A 88 20.42 3.57 2.24
CA GLY A 88 19.63 2.33 2.26
C GLY A 88 18.21 2.51 1.70
N LYS A 89 17.47 1.39 1.59
CA LYS A 89 16.09 1.36 1.11
C LYS A 89 15.17 1.22 2.33
N ARG A 90 14.32 2.21 2.57
CA ARG A 90 13.22 2.12 3.54
C ARG A 90 11.91 1.84 2.80
N PHE A 91 11.01 1.12 3.45
CA PHE A 91 9.75 0.67 2.85
C PHE A 91 8.53 1.28 3.52
N ALA A 92 8.71 1.79 4.74
CA ALA A 92 7.68 2.55 5.41
C ALA A 92 8.26 3.77 6.12
N TYR A 93 7.49 4.85 6.07
CA TYR A 93 7.74 6.06 6.84
C TYR A 93 6.47 6.37 7.60
N LEU A 94 6.57 6.55 8.92
CA LEU A 94 5.47 6.96 9.76
C LEU A 94 5.94 8.15 10.59
N GLY A 95 5.83 9.34 10.02
CA GLY A 95 6.26 10.59 10.63
C GLY A 95 5.22 11.68 10.49
N GLU A 96 5.29 12.70 11.33
CA GLU A 96 4.34 13.81 11.33
C GLU A 96 4.38 14.63 10.03
N ALA A 97 5.58 14.82 9.46
CA ALA A 97 5.75 15.55 8.20
C ALA A 97 5.46 14.69 6.96
N TYR A 98 5.68 13.38 7.07
CA TYR A 98 5.61 12.45 5.94
C TYR A 98 5.28 11.03 6.40
N THR A 99 4.31 10.45 5.71
CA THR A 99 3.93 9.04 5.84
C THR A 99 3.99 8.38 4.47
N LEU A 100 4.59 7.20 4.42
CA LEU A 100 4.54 6.26 3.31
C LEU A 100 4.29 4.88 3.91
N LEU A 101 3.16 4.29 3.58
CA LEU A 101 2.83 2.92 3.93
C LEU A 101 2.64 2.16 2.63
N THR A 102 3.41 1.09 2.44
CA THR A 102 3.26 0.20 1.29
C THR A 102 2.57 -1.10 1.74
N PRO A 103 1.95 -1.88 0.84
CA PRO A 103 1.26 -3.12 1.23
C PRO A 103 2.17 -4.11 1.97
N GLU A 104 3.46 -4.14 1.63
CA GLU A 104 4.45 -5.06 2.17
C GLU A 104 4.73 -4.83 3.66
N CYS A 105 4.45 -3.64 4.18
CA CYS A 105 4.62 -3.35 5.60
C CYS A 105 3.48 -3.84 6.48
N LEU A 106 2.45 -4.49 5.92
CA LEU A 106 1.32 -5.07 6.66
C LEU A 106 0.62 -4.05 7.58
N TRP A 107 0.49 -2.80 7.13
CA TRP A 107 -0.11 -1.72 7.91
C TRP A 107 -1.64 -1.85 8.10
N TYR A 108 -2.26 -2.81 7.41
CA TYR A 108 -3.65 -3.21 7.54
C TYR A 108 -3.73 -4.75 7.51
N PRO A 109 -4.78 -5.35 8.10
CA PRO A 109 -4.91 -6.80 8.15
C PRO A 109 -5.16 -7.39 6.76
N VAL A 110 -4.46 -8.49 6.45
CA VAL A 110 -4.60 -9.24 5.19
C VAL A 110 -4.74 -10.75 5.44
N CYS A 111 -5.42 -11.47 4.56
CA CYS A 111 -5.61 -12.92 4.69
C CYS A 111 -4.45 -13.75 4.13
N THR A 112 -3.61 -13.16 3.29
CA THR A 112 -2.44 -13.82 2.68
C THR A 112 -1.18 -13.01 2.93
N PRO A 113 -0.06 -13.67 3.27
CA PRO A 113 1.20 -12.96 3.48
C PRO A 113 1.67 -12.33 2.16
N PRO A 114 2.36 -11.17 2.22
CA PRO A 114 2.78 -10.44 1.03
C PRO A 114 3.89 -11.16 0.26
N VAL A 115 4.63 -12.05 0.93
CA VAL A 115 5.74 -12.83 0.38
C VAL A 115 5.74 -14.25 0.96
N ASN A 116 6.37 -15.17 0.25
CA ASN A 116 6.57 -16.55 0.69
C ASN A 116 8.07 -16.85 0.77
N PRO A 117 8.69 -16.80 1.96
CA PRO A 117 10.12 -17.04 2.13
C PRO A 117 10.56 -18.46 1.72
N GLY A 118 9.66 -19.45 1.80
CA GLY A 118 9.95 -20.83 1.41
C GLY A 118 9.93 -21.06 -0.10
N ASN A 119 9.19 -20.23 -0.85
CA ASN A 119 9.17 -20.23 -2.30
C ASN A 119 8.68 -18.89 -2.85
N VAL A 120 9.64 -18.05 -3.28
CA VAL A 120 9.37 -16.70 -3.80
C VAL A 120 8.49 -16.67 -5.06
N TYR A 121 8.35 -17.80 -5.76
CA TYR A 121 7.51 -17.93 -6.94
C TYR A 121 6.07 -18.37 -6.61
N ALA A 122 5.81 -18.78 -5.37
CA ALA A 122 4.51 -19.25 -4.90
C ALA A 122 3.90 -18.25 -3.90
N VAL A 123 3.67 -17.03 -4.37
CA VAL A 123 2.95 -15.98 -3.64
C VAL A 123 1.53 -15.87 -4.19
N ASP A 124 0.55 -16.22 -3.37
CA ASP A 124 -0.86 -16.02 -3.72
C ASP A 124 -1.21 -14.54 -3.68
N LYS A 125 -1.97 -14.09 -4.69
CA LYS A 125 -2.49 -12.72 -4.75
C LYS A 125 -3.97 -12.70 -4.41
N HIS A 126 -4.30 -12.11 -3.27
CA HIS A 126 -5.68 -11.81 -2.92
C HIS A 126 -6.10 -10.47 -3.50
N PHE A 127 -7.14 -10.50 -4.32
CA PHE A 127 -7.80 -9.31 -4.84
C PHE A 127 -8.95 -8.91 -3.91
N PHE A 128 -9.03 -7.62 -3.56
CA PHE A 128 -10.09 -7.09 -2.72
C PHE A 128 -10.57 -5.73 -3.19
N ASN A 129 -11.85 -5.46 -2.97
CA ASN A 129 -12.39 -4.11 -3.08
C ASN A 129 -12.12 -3.37 -1.78
N SER A 130 -11.79 -2.09 -1.85
CA SER A 130 -11.41 -1.29 -0.70
C SER A 130 -12.11 0.06 -0.65
N THR A 131 -12.32 0.52 0.57
CA THR A 131 -12.69 1.89 0.88
C THR A 131 -11.80 2.35 2.02
N LEU A 132 -10.86 3.25 1.74
CA LEU A 132 -9.93 3.82 2.71
C LEU A 132 -10.43 5.20 3.16
N LYS A 133 -10.52 5.40 4.47
CA LYS A 133 -10.84 6.69 5.09
C LYS A 133 -9.63 7.18 5.87
N VAL A 134 -9.12 8.35 5.52
CA VAL A 134 -7.97 8.99 6.17
C VAL A 134 -8.44 10.29 6.80
N SER A 135 -8.14 10.48 8.09
CA SER A 135 -8.56 11.66 8.86
C SER A 135 -7.43 12.14 9.76
N GLY A 136 -7.54 13.36 10.29
CA GLY A 136 -6.57 13.90 11.25
C GLY A 136 -5.22 14.27 10.62
N ILE A 137 -5.21 14.58 9.32
CA ILE A 137 -4.00 14.92 8.56
C ILE A 137 -3.86 16.43 8.28
N GLY A 138 -4.82 17.25 8.74
CA GLY A 138 -4.85 18.69 8.56
C GLY A 138 -4.81 19.09 7.09
N ASP A 139 -3.94 20.05 6.74
CA ASP A 139 -3.79 20.56 5.37
C ASP A 139 -2.86 19.73 4.48
N LYS A 140 -2.40 18.57 4.95
CA LYS A 140 -1.52 17.70 4.17
C LYS A 140 -2.27 17.09 2.99
N ALA A 141 -1.55 16.83 1.90
CA ALA A 141 -2.08 16.03 0.81
C ALA A 141 -2.04 14.55 1.20
N VAL A 142 -3.04 13.80 0.74
CA VAL A 142 -3.17 12.35 0.93
C VAL A 142 -3.30 11.71 -0.44
N PHE A 143 -2.55 10.64 -0.67
CA PHE A 143 -2.62 9.86 -1.90
C PHE A 143 -2.76 8.38 -1.56
N SER A 144 -3.68 7.71 -2.25
CA SER A 144 -3.89 6.27 -2.22
C SER A 144 -4.59 5.83 -3.51
N GLN A 145 -4.77 4.53 -3.70
CA GLN A 145 -5.38 3.98 -4.90
C GLN A 145 -6.91 4.12 -4.90
N GLY A 146 -7.46 4.49 -6.07
CA GLY A 146 -8.90 4.58 -6.30
C GLY A 146 -9.43 6.01 -6.41
N ALA A 147 -10.73 6.13 -6.66
CA ALA A 147 -11.39 7.43 -6.78
C ALA A 147 -11.37 8.14 -5.42
N SER A 148 -10.84 9.37 -5.39
CA SER A 148 -10.70 10.15 -4.18
C SER A 148 -11.84 11.16 -4.01
N PHE A 149 -12.35 11.30 -2.79
CA PHE A 149 -13.31 12.34 -2.41
C PHE A 149 -12.90 12.93 -1.06
N LYS A 150 -12.78 14.27 -0.98
CA LYS A 150 -12.49 14.97 0.27
C LYS A 150 -13.78 15.55 0.84
N GLU A 151 -14.12 15.15 2.05
CA GLU A 151 -15.25 15.69 2.81
C GLU A 151 -14.74 16.21 4.16
N ARG A 152 -14.74 17.53 4.33
CA ARG A 152 -14.22 18.20 5.54
C ARG A 152 -12.77 17.73 5.83
N GLU A 153 -12.53 17.16 7.00
CA GLU A 153 -11.23 16.66 7.49
C GLU A 153 -10.95 15.19 7.10
N VAL A 154 -11.81 14.57 6.27
CA VAL A 154 -11.69 13.18 5.86
C VAL A 154 -11.45 13.09 4.36
N THR A 155 -10.43 12.32 3.97
CA THR A 155 -10.21 11.94 2.57
C THR A 155 -10.58 10.47 2.40
N LEU A 156 -11.50 10.20 1.49
CA LEU A 156 -11.99 8.88 1.13
C LEU A 156 -11.35 8.43 -0.19
N PHE A 157 -10.85 7.21 -0.25
CA PHE A 157 -10.45 6.54 -1.48
C PHE A 157 -11.27 5.28 -1.67
N ARG A 158 -11.90 5.13 -2.84
CA ARG A 158 -12.69 3.95 -3.17
C ARG A 158 -12.09 3.28 -4.40
N SER A 159 -11.72 2.01 -4.27
CA SER A 159 -11.21 1.26 -5.42
C SER A 159 -12.30 1.09 -6.48
N THR A 160 -12.02 1.50 -7.72
CA THR A 160 -12.90 1.24 -8.87
C THR A 160 -12.71 -0.17 -9.43
N LYS A 161 -11.56 -0.80 -9.14
CA LYS A 161 -11.20 -2.17 -9.52
C LYS A 161 -10.59 -2.91 -8.32
N PRO A 162 -10.68 -4.26 -8.26
CA PRO A 162 -10.05 -5.02 -7.20
C PRO A 162 -8.53 -4.76 -7.13
N LEU A 163 -8.02 -4.53 -5.93
CA LEU A 163 -6.62 -4.25 -5.65
C LEU A 163 -5.95 -5.48 -5.04
N VAL A 164 -4.64 -5.61 -5.23
CA VAL A 164 -3.80 -6.62 -4.56
C VAL A 164 -3.09 -6.06 -3.32
N GLY A 165 -3.21 -4.76 -3.09
CA GLY A 165 -2.56 -4.06 -1.99
C GLY A 165 -2.98 -2.59 -1.92
N LEU A 166 -2.86 -2.00 -0.72
CA LEU A 166 -3.09 -0.58 -0.48
C LEU A 166 -1.79 0.13 -0.07
N SER A 167 -1.56 1.28 -0.70
CA SER A 167 -0.50 2.22 -0.30
C SER A 167 -1.11 3.50 0.22
N LEU A 168 -0.45 4.15 1.17
CA LEU A 168 -0.84 5.45 1.69
C LEU A 168 0.37 6.37 1.68
N VAL A 169 0.21 7.55 1.07
CA VAL A 169 1.19 8.63 1.15
C VAL A 169 0.51 9.85 1.76
N VAL A 170 1.12 10.42 2.79
CA VAL A 170 0.66 11.68 3.41
C VAL A 170 1.84 12.62 3.53
N GLY A 171 1.64 13.89 3.19
CA GLY A 171 2.70 14.89 3.34
C GLY A 171 2.32 16.25 2.77
N THR A 172 3.23 17.20 2.90
CA THR A 172 3.10 18.51 2.27
C THR A 172 3.84 18.48 0.94
N TYR A 173 3.11 18.69 -0.16
CA TYR A 173 3.66 18.64 -1.50
C TYR A 173 3.24 19.84 -2.33
N THR A 174 4.10 20.18 -3.29
CA THR A 174 3.78 21.02 -4.44
C THR A 174 3.85 20.16 -5.70
N GLY A 175 2.93 20.37 -6.63
CA GLY A 175 2.83 19.55 -7.82
C GLY A 175 1.73 20.04 -8.75
N ASP A 176 1.64 19.40 -9.91
CA ASP A 176 0.61 19.69 -10.90
C ASP A 176 0.12 18.38 -11.56
N MET A 177 -0.92 18.49 -12.37
CA MET A 177 -1.50 17.39 -13.12
C MET A 177 -1.19 17.56 -14.61
N LEU A 178 -0.77 16.48 -15.25
CA LEU A 178 -0.47 16.43 -16.67
C LEU A 178 -1.47 15.49 -17.39
N PRO A 179 -2.33 16.00 -18.29
CA PRO A 179 -3.16 15.14 -19.13
C PRO A 179 -2.28 14.44 -20.18
N VAL A 180 -2.35 13.11 -20.23
CA VAL A 180 -1.71 12.30 -21.26
C VAL A 180 -2.70 11.27 -21.78
N ASP A 181 -3.02 11.33 -23.07
CA ASP A 181 -4.10 10.55 -23.70
C ASP A 181 -5.44 10.72 -22.95
N SER A 182 -5.97 9.66 -22.33
CA SER A 182 -7.21 9.68 -21.55
C SER A 182 -6.98 9.67 -20.03
N VAL A 183 -5.74 9.85 -19.57
CA VAL A 183 -5.34 9.67 -18.17
C VAL A 183 -4.70 10.96 -17.64
N GLN A 184 -5.01 11.30 -16.40
CA GLN A 184 -4.37 12.41 -15.69
C GLN A 184 -3.22 11.89 -14.84
N TYR A 185 -2.01 12.40 -15.08
CA TYR A 185 -0.81 12.05 -14.33
C TYR A 185 -0.46 13.15 -13.34
N GLY A 186 -0.57 12.87 -12.04
CA GLY A 186 -0.13 13.78 -11.00
C GLY A 186 1.35 13.59 -10.69
N TYR A 187 2.08 14.70 -10.56
CA TYR A 187 3.47 14.69 -10.11
C TYR A 187 3.63 15.64 -8.93
N TYR A 188 4.21 15.15 -7.83
CA TYR A 188 4.26 15.86 -6.55
C TYR A 188 5.64 15.71 -5.92
N VAL A 189 6.18 16.82 -5.41
CA VAL A 189 7.47 16.89 -4.70
C VAL A 189 7.35 17.73 -3.43
N TYR A 190 8.32 17.59 -2.53
CA TYR A 190 8.40 18.47 -1.37
C TYR A 190 8.58 19.93 -1.81
N PRO A 191 7.96 20.90 -1.09
CA PRO A 191 8.18 22.31 -1.32
C PRO A 191 9.68 22.66 -1.39
N GLY A 192 10.05 23.55 -2.32
CA GLY A 192 11.44 23.93 -2.55
C GLY A 192 12.27 22.96 -3.39
N HIS A 193 11.69 21.82 -3.78
CA HIS A 193 12.35 20.81 -4.64
C HIS A 193 11.70 20.74 -6.04
N GLY A 194 11.02 21.80 -6.47
CA GLY A 194 10.45 21.91 -7.81
C GLY A 194 11.51 21.80 -8.92
N ASP A 195 12.76 22.12 -8.60
CA ASP A 195 13.87 22.03 -9.56
C ASP A 195 14.16 20.61 -10.07
N TYR A 196 13.67 19.55 -9.40
CA TYR A 196 13.70 18.19 -9.97
C TYR A 196 12.88 18.08 -11.26
N PHE A 197 11.93 18.99 -11.46
CA PHE A 197 11.14 19.10 -12.68
C PHE A 197 11.78 20.04 -13.71
N ASN A 198 12.84 20.78 -13.35
CA ASN A 198 13.57 21.60 -14.32
C ASN A 198 14.26 20.64 -15.32
N GLY A 199 13.83 20.70 -16.58
CA GLY A 199 14.22 19.75 -17.63
C GLY A 199 13.07 18.86 -18.10
N LEU A 200 12.07 18.58 -17.25
CA LEU A 200 10.78 18.06 -17.71
C LEU A 200 10.00 19.14 -18.47
N GLU A 201 10.13 20.40 -18.05
CA GLU A 201 9.65 21.59 -18.78
C GLU A 201 10.37 21.86 -20.11
N VAL A 202 11.54 21.25 -20.35
CA VAL A 202 12.25 21.32 -21.66
C VAL A 202 11.75 20.22 -22.61
N VAL A 203 10.95 19.29 -22.07
CA VAL A 203 10.38 18.12 -22.72
C VAL A 203 8.84 18.16 -22.66
N PRO A 204 8.10 19.31 -22.67
CA PRO A 204 6.63 19.30 -22.47
C PRO A 204 5.91 18.57 -23.60
N ASP A 205 6.39 18.73 -24.84
CA ASP A 205 5.84 18.05 -26.03
C ASP A 205 6.27 16.57 -26.12
N SER A 206 7.22 16.16 -25.28
CA SER A 206 7.81 14.82 -25.26
C SER A 206 7.34 13.97 -24.10
N LEU A 207 7.04 14.55 -22.93
CA LEU A 207 6.66 13.82 -21.73
C LEU A 207 5.36 13.02 -21.89
N PRO A 208 4.27 13.62 -22.40
CA PRO A 208 3.09 12.87 -22.81
C PRO A 208 3.44 11.79 -23.85
N GLY A 209 4.35 12.09 -24.78
CA GLY A 209 4.84 11.14 -25.78
C GLY A 209 5.59 9.94 -25.17
N VAL A 210 6.44 10.18 -24.18
CA VAL A 210 7.23 9.17 -23.46
C VAL A 210 6.31 8.34 -22.58
N ILE A 211 5.44 8.96 -21.77
CA ILE A 211 4.46 8.28 -20.92
C ILE A 211 3.51 7.43 -21.77
N SER A 212 2.99 7.97 -22.88
CA SER A 212 2.15 7.21 -23.81
C SER A 212 2.92 6.08 -24.49
N SER A 213 4.22 6.24 -24.77
CA SER A 213 5.05 5.17 -25.34
C SER A 213 5.23 3.99 -24.38
N PHE A 214 5.38 4.24 -23.07
CA PHE A 214 5.43 3.17 -22.06
C PHE A 214 4.10 2.42 -21.95
N SER A 215 2.98 3.15 -22.00
CA SER A 215 1.65 2.55 -22.04
C SER A 215 1.44 1.67 -23.29
N LYS A 216 1.82 2.19 -24.47
CA LYS A 216 1.68 1.48 -25.76
C LYS A 216 2.63 0.28 -25.90
N ALA A 217 3.84 0.36 -25.33
CA ALA A 217 4.80 -0.74 -25.29
C ALA A 217 4.29 -1.96 -24.50
N GLY A 218 3.36 -1.75 -23.55
CA GLY A 218 2.73 -2.78 -22.72
C GLY A 218 1.62 -3.60 -23.40
N HIS A 219 1.71 -3.88 -24.70
CA HIS A 219 0.74 -4.65 -25.52
C HIS A 219 -0.49 -3.90 -26.05
N GLY A 220 -0.44 -2.57 -26.22
CA GLY A 220 -1.51 -1.80 -26.86
C GLY A 220 -2.84 -1.76 -26.11
N LYS A 221 -2.83 -2.05 -24.80
CA LYS A 221 -4.00 -1.96 -23.93
C LYS A 221 -4.09 -0.55 -23.34
N SER A 222 -5.31 -0.06 -23.15
CA SER A 222 -5.54 1.20 -22.44
C SER A 222 -5.12 1.08 -20.97
N TYR A 223 -4.74 2.22 -20.38
CA TYR A 223 -4.43 2.29 -18.95
C TYR A 223 -5.64 1.79 -18.13
N PRO A 224 -5.45 0.89 -17.17
CA PRO A 224 -6.56 0.17 -16.55
C PRO A 224 -7.22 0.92 -15.39
N PHE A 225 -6.78 2.13 -15.02
CA PHE A 225 -7.40 2.92 -13.96
C PHE A 225 -7.98 4.20 -14.54
N ASP A 226 -9.08 4.65 -13.94
CA ASP A 226 -9.82 5.84 -14.33
C ASP A 226 -9.21 7.11 -13.69
#